data_AF-A0A1R2ARN9-F1
#
_entry.id   AF-A0A1R2ARN9-F1
#
_cell.length_a   1.000
_cell.length_b   1.000
_cell.length_c   1.000
_cell.angle_alpha   90.00
_cell.angle_beta   90.00
_cell.angle_gamma   90.00
#
_symmetry.space_group_name_H-M   'P 1'
#
loop_
_entity.id
_entity.type
_entity.pdbx_description
1 polymer ?
#
loop_
_entity_poly.entity_id
_entity_poly.type
_entity_poly.pdbx_seq_one_letter_code
_entity_poly.pdbx_strand_id
1 'polypeptide(L)'
;MSNSFCVNYLLLISVGGIFILTYIGSLCAANSDELKVENKKDHVYSVFIAAAIYLFIFVVMLGVKCRKRPIVVPQGYQVLDEAS
;
A
#
# COMPACT_ATOMS: atom_id res chain seq x y z
N MET A 1 11.64 -13.51 12.21
CA MET A 1 11.98 -13.09 10.84
C MET A 1 10.78 -13.06 9.87
N SER A 2 9.84 -14.02 9.90
CA SER A 2 8.74 -14.09 8.89
C SER A 2 7.83 -12.85 8.82
N ASN A 3 7.53 -12.19 9.96
CA ASN A 3 6.71 -10.98 9.97
C ASN A 3 7.34 -9.80 9.22
N SER A 4 8.66 -9.71 9.13
CA SER A 4 9.34 -8.65 8.36
C SER A 4 9.28 -8.92 6.85
N PHE A 5 9.35 -10.20 6.48
CA PHE A 5 9.24 -10.64 5.09
C PHE A 5 7.83 -10.42 4.54
N CYS A 6 6.80 -10.79 5.30
CA CYS A 6 5.40 -10.60 4.92
C CYS A 6 5.07 -9.11 4.68
N VAL A 7 5.47 -8.22 5.60
CA VAL A 7 5.22 -6.77 5.47
C VAL A 7 5.93 -6.17 4.24
N ASN A 8 7.17 -6.57 3.98
CA ASN A 8 7.89 -6.09 2.79
C ASN A 8 7.26 -6.58 1.48
N TYR A 9 6.81 -7.83 1.44
CA TYR A 9 6.15 -8.38 0.25
C TYR A 9 4.78 -7.71 0.00
N LEU A 10 4.00 -7.49 1.06
CA LEU A 10 2.73 -6.74 0.96
C LEU A 10 2.95 -5.30 0.51
N LEU A 11 4.01 -4.63 0.96
CA LEU A 11 4.36 -3.29 0.47
C LEU A 11 4.64 -3.29 -1.04
N LEU A 12 5.44 -4.26 -1.52
CA LEU A 12 5.75 -4.37 -2.95
C LEU A 12 4.51 -4.67 -3.80
N ILE A 13 3.68 -5.62 -3.36
CA ILE A 13 2.40 -5.93 -4.04
C ILE A 13 1.49 -4.70 -4.04
N SER A 14 1.42 -3.96 -2.94
CA SER A 14 0.53 -2.80 -2.85
C SER A 14 0.97 -1.69 -3.80
N VAL A 15 2.27 -1.43 -3.90
CA VAL A 15 2.81 -0.48 -4.89
C VAL A 15 2.47 -0.94 -6.31
N GLY A 16 2.74 -2.20 -6.66
CA GLY A 16 2.42 -2.74 -7.98
C GLY A 16 0.92 -2.65 -8.31
N GLY A 17 0.07 -3.00 -7.35
CA GLY A 17 -1.38 -2.93 -7.47
C GLY A 17 -1.87 -1.52 -7.74
N ILE A 18 -1.36 -0.51 -7.02
CA ILE A 18 -1.73 0.90 -7.24
C ILE A 18 -1.38 1.32 -8.68
N PHE A 19 -0.17 1.06 -9.15
CA PHE A 19 0.26 1.47 -10.50
C PHE A 19 -0.56 0.80 -11.59
N ILE A 20 -0.73 -0.53 -11.51
CA ILE A 20 -1.45 -1.30 -12.52
C ILE A 20 -2.94 -0.90 -12.54
N LEU A 21 -3.58 -0.79 -11.38
CA LEU A 21 -4.99 -0.45 -11.32
C LEU A 21 -5.25 1.00 -11.74
N THR A 22 -4.35 1.93 -11.40
CA THR A 22 -4.48 3.33 -11.87
C THR A 22 -4.34 3.40 -13.39
N TYR A 23 -3.40 2.65 -13.97
CA TYR A 23 -3.25 2.55 -15.42
C TYR A 23 -4.50 1.95 -16.09
N ILE A 24 -5.01 0.82 -15.60
CA ILE A 24 -6.23 0.20 -16.11
C ILE A 24 -7.43 1.14 -15.96
N GLY A 25 -7.57 1.80 -14.81
CA GLY A 25 -8.64 2.77 -14.55
C GLY A 25 -8.58 3.94 -15.53
N SER A 26 -7.38 4.42 -15.85
CA SER A 26 -7.17 5.48 -16.86
C SER A 26 -7.56 5.01 -18.28
N LEU A 27 -7.22 3.77 -18.66
CA LEU A 27 -7.63 3.19 -19.94
C LEU A 27 -9.15 3.00 -20.04
N CYS A 28 -9.78 2.54 -18.95
CA CYS A 28 -11.23 2.46 -18.84
C CYS A 28 -11.87 3.86 -18.99
N ALA A 29 -11.31 4.89 -18.33
CA ALA A 29 -11.84 6.26 -18.35
C ALA A 29 -11.67 6.92 -19.73
N ALA A 30 -10.56 6.64 -20.42
CA ALA A 30 -10.31 7.08 -21.79
C ALA A 30 -11.14 6.32 -22.84
N ASN A 31 -11.98 5.36 -22.43
CA ASN A 31 -12.74 4.48 -23.32
C ASN A 31 -11.87 3.77 -24.38
N SER A 32 -10.59 3.51 -24.09
CA SER A 32 -9.66 2.88 -25.04
C SER A 32 -10.20 1.56 -25.57
N ASP A 33 -10.14 1.34 -26.88
CA ASP A 33 -10.59 0.11 -27.54
C ASP A 33 -9.71 -1.11 -27.23
N GLU A 34 -8.55 -0.90 -26.61
CA GLU A 34 -7.69 -1.96 -26.10
C GLU A 34 -8.36 -2.76 -24.97
N LEU A 35 -9.18 -2.10 -24.16
CA LEU A 35 -10.01 -2.77 -23.16
C LEU A 35 -11.33 -3.22 -23.80
N LYS A 36 -11.38 -4.48 -24.24
CA LYS A 36 -12.58 -5.19 -24.73
C LYS A 36 -13.56 -5.51 -23.58
N VAL A 37 -13.92 -4.52 -22.77
CA VAL A 37 -14.80 -4.66 -21.61
C VAL A 37 -16.13 -3.98 -21.93
N GLU A 38 -17.25 -4.70 -21.80
CA GLU A 38 -18.59 -4.13 -21.88
C GLU A 38 -18.86 -3.24 -20.64
N ASN A 39 -19.59 -2.13 -20.81
CA ASN A 39 -19.90 -1.18 -19.73
C ASN A 39 -18.68 -0.57 -19.01
N LYS A 40 -17.73 -0.02 -19.78
CA LYS A 40 -16.49 0.62 -19.28
C LYS A 40 -16.72 1.59 -18.11
N LYS A 41 -17.79 2.39 -18.13
CA LYS A 41 -18.08 3.42 -17.10
C LYS A 41 -18.29 2.84 -15.69
N ASP A 42 -18.97 1.71 -15.54
CA ASP A 42 -19.22 1.10 -14.23
C ASP A 42 -17.96 0.42 -13.67
N HIS A 43 -17.11 -0.07 -14.58
CA HIS A 43 -15.83 -0.66 -14.23
C HIS A 43 -14.77 0.38 -13.84
N VAL A 44 -14.82 1.61 -14.39
CA VAL A 44 -13.92 2.71 -13.97
C VAL A 44 -13.97 2.91 -12.46
N TYR A 45 -15.17 3.09 -11.90
CA TYR A 45 -15.34 3.34 -10.46
C TYR A 45 -14.83 2.16 -9.62
N SER A 46 -15.15 0.93 -10.03
CA SER A 46 -14.70 -0.28 -9.34
C SER A 46 -13.17 -0.39 -9.32
N VAL A 47 -12.51 -0.08 -10.44
CA VAL A 47 -11.04 -0.13 -10.56
C VAL A 47 -10.37 0.96 -9.71
N PHE A 48 -10.91 2.17 -9.70
CA PHE A 48 -10.39 3.25 -8.84
C PHE A 48 -10.60 2.97 -7.34
N ILE A 49 -11.74 2.37 -6.97
CA ILE A 49 -11.98 1.90 -5.60
C ILE A 49 -10.95 0.84 -5.21
N ALA A 50 -10.66 -0.12 -6.09
CA ALA A 50 -9.62 -1.12 -5.84
C ALA A 50 -8.24 -0.46 -5.66
N ALA A 51 -7.87 0.50 -6.51
CA ALA A 51 -6.61 1.25 -6.37
C ALA A 51 -6.52 1.99 -5.02
N ALA A 52 -7.61 2.60 -4.57
CA ALA A 52 -7.68 3.25 -3.26
C ALA A 52 -7.52 2.27 -2.09
N ILE A 53 -8.07 1.06 -2.20
CA ILE A 53 -7.87 0.00 -1.19
C ILE A 53 -6.39 -0.40 -1.11
N TYR A 54 -5.71 -0.59 -2.26
CA TYR A 54 -4.28 -0.89 -2.27
C TYR A 54 -3.44 0.25 -1.69
N LEU A 55 -3.83 1.52 -1.94
CA LEU A 55 -3.19 2.68 -1.32
C LEU A 55 -3.36 2.69 0.21
N PHE A 56 -4.56 2.39 0.69
CA PHE A 56 -4.82 2.30 2.13
C PHE A 56 -3.96 1.22 2.79
N ILE A 57 -3.91 0.02 2.19
CA ILE A 57 -3.06 -1.08 2.67
C ILE A 57 -1.59 -0.65 2.71
N PHE A 58 -1.11 0.04 1.67
CA PHE A 58 0.25 0.55 1.61
C PHE A 58 0.56 1.50 2.78
N VAL A 59 -0.31 2.47 3.05
CA VAL A 59 -0.14 3.44 4.16
C VAL A 59 -0.11 2.74 5.51
N VAL A 60 -1.02 1.80 5.76
CA VAL A 60 -1.05 1.02 7.00
C VAL A 60 0.23 0.22 7.19
N MET A 61 0.68 -0.50 6.16
CA MET A 61 1.90 -1.31 6.21
C MET A 61 3.15 -0.45 6.37
N LEU A 62 3.19 0.73 5.74
CA LEU A 62 4.26 1.70 5.91
C LEU A 62 4.32 2.21 7.37
N GLY A 63 3.16 2.53 7.95
CA GLY A 63 3.05 2.92 9.36
C GLY A 63 3.57 1.83 10.31
N VAL A 64 3.21 0.56 10.07
CA VAL A 64 3.73 -0.59 10.83
C VAL A 64 5.25 -0.71 10.70
N LYS A 65 5.80 -0.50 9.51
CA LYS A 65 7.25 -0.55 9.26
C LYS A 65 7.99 0.62 9.92
N CYS A 66 7.41 1.82 9.90
CA CYS A 66 7.96 3.00 10.58
C CYS A 66 7.96 2.85 12.10
N ARG A 67 6.89 2.29 12.70
CA ARG A 67 6.82 2.04 14.16
C ARG A 67 7.88 1.04 14.64
N LYS A 68 8.26 0.08 13.79
CA LYS A 68 9.27 -0.94 14.11
C LYS A 68 10.71 -0.49 13.88
N ARG A 69 10.96 0.71 13.31
CA ARG A 69 12.33 1.25 13.29
C ARG A 69 12.70 1.57 14.74
N PRO A 70 13.80 1.00 15.27
CA PRO A 70 14.28 1.41 16.57
C PRO A 70 14.53 2.92 16.49
N ILE A 71 13.84 3.68 17.33
CA ILE A 71 14.25 5.04 17.62
C ILE A 71 15.68 4.87 18.14
N VAL A 72 16.65 5.32 17.36
CA VAL A 72 18.05 5.33 17.79
C VAL A 72 18.10 6.35 18.90
N VAL A 73 17.86 5.87 20.12
CA VAL A 73 18.10 6.66 21.30
C VAL A 73 19.61 6.90 21.29
N PRO A 74 20.10 8.16 21.18
CA PRO A 74 21.53 8.43 21.31
C PRO A 74 22.00 7.77 22.61
N GLN A 75 23.17 7.10 22.59
CA GLN A 75 23.72 6.19 23.61
C GLN A 75 23.94 6.83 25.00
N GLY A 76 22.92 7.42 25.59
CA GLY A 76 22.95 8.18 26.84
C GLY A 76 21.58 8.35 27.51
N TYR A 77 20.48 8.02 26.83
CA TYR A 77 19.18 7.83 27.49
C TYR A 77 18.94 6.33 27.66
N GLN A 78 19.49 5.77 28.74
CA GLN A 78 18.92 4.55 29.31
C GLN A 78 17.43 4.83 29.57
N VAL A 79 16.59 3.90 29.14
CA VAL A 79 15.22 3.78 29.62
C VAL A 79 15.33 3.76 31.14
N LEU A 80 14.78 4.77 31.82
CA LEU A 80 14.66 4.76 33.26
C LEU A 80 13.87 3.49 33.57
N ASP A 81 14.54 2.52 34.18
CA ASP A 81 14.05 1.17 34.46
C ASP A 81 12.61 1.22 34.96
N GLU A 82 11.85 0.19 34.59
CA GLU A 82 10.62 -0.22 35.25
C GLU A 82 10.88 -0.39 36.76
N ALA A 83 10.79 0.72 37.49
CA ALA A 83 10.62 0.75 38.93
C ALA A 83 9.11 0.68 39.20
N SER A 84 8.54 -0.53 39.03
CA SER A 84 7.34 -0.98 39.78
C SER A 84 7.09 -2.46 39.54
#